data_AF-A0A3D4YN37-F1
#
_entry.id   AF-A0A3D4YN37-F1
#
_cell.length_a   1.000
_cell.length_b   1.000
_cell.length_c   1.000
_cell.angle_alpha   90.00
_cell.angle_beta   90.00
_cell.angle_gamma   90.00
#
_symmetry.space_group_name_H-M   'P 1'
#
loop_
_entity.id
_entity.type
_entity.pdbx_description
1 polymer ?
#
loop_
_entity_poly.entity_id
_entity_poly.type
_entity_poly.pdbx_seq_one_letter_code
_entity_poly.pdbx_strand_id
1 'polypeptide(L)'
;PPTEDVGVKLGVASFSLRNFSREKAIEMTKALGTPYINFKSVHLPYDASPSEIAAARAEVDAAGLHIVGGGLITFETDTDDGVRKYFDYAKAAGMPVMVSTCHPGVL
;
A
#
# COMPACT_ATOMS: atom_id res chain seq x y z
N PRO A 1 22.53 25.14 -9.41
CA PRO A 1 22.47 23.66 -9.34
C PRO A 1 21.56 23.11 -10.46
N PRO A 2 21.96 22.05 -11.18
CA PRO A 2 21.01 21.38 -12.06
C PRO A 2 19.91 20.80 -11.17
N THR A 3 18.67 21.18 -11.44
CA THR A 3 17.48 20.56 -10.86
C THR A 3 17.47 19.10 -11.27
N GLU A 4 17.56 18.18 -10.31
CA GLU A 4 17.45 16.74 -10.61
C GLU A 4 16.18 16.48 -11.42
N ASP A 5 16.33 15.73 -12.50
CA ASP A 5 15.21 15.18 -13.25
C ASP A 5 14.47 14.19 -12.33
N VAL A 6 13.40 14.64 -11.69
CA VAL A 6 12.55 13.80 -10.83
C VAL A 6 11.60 12.98 -11.71
N GLY A 7 12.14 12.29 -12.71
CA GLY A 7 11.40 11.50 -13.69
C GLY A 7 10.46 10.48 -13.05
N VAL A 8 9.65 9.82 -13.90
CA VAL A 8 8.69 8.83 -13.43
C VAL A 8 9.38 7.68 -12.70
N LYS A 9 9.02 7.47 -11.44
CA LYS A 9 9.50 6.36 -10.60
C LYS A 9 8.64 5.13 -10.85
N LEU A 10 9.24 4.06 -11.36
CA LEU A 10 8.56 2.79 -11.57
C LEU A 10 8.42 2.03 -10.26
N GLY A 11 7.24 1.48 -9.97
CA GLY A 11 6.96 0.67 -8.78
C GLY A 11 5.92 -0.40 -9.08
N VAL A 12 5.72 -1.32 -8.12
CA VAL A 12 4.78 -2.42 -8.26
C VAL A 12 3.49 -2.12 -7.50
N ALA A 13 2.35 -2.12 -8.21
CA ALA A 13 1.05 -2.27 -7.56
C ALA A 13 0.87 -3.74 -7.18
N SER A 14 0.84 -4.06 -5.88
CA SER A 14 0.96 -5.45 -5.44
C SER A 14 -0.22 -6.33 -5.87
N PHE A 15 -1.38 -5.76 -6.22
CA PHE A 15 -2.49 -6.53 -6.80
C PHE A 15 -2.13 -7.29 -8.09
N SER A 16 -1.12 -6.82 -8.85
CA SER A 16 -0.55 -7.56 -9.98
C SER A 16 -0.02 -8.94 -9.58
N LEU A 17 0.34 -9.11 -8.30
CA LEU A 17 0.89 -10.33 -7.69
C LEU A 17 -0.08 -11.02 -6.73
N ARG A 18 -1.39 -10.71 -6.78
CA ARG A 18 -2.42 -11.18 -5.83
C ARG A 18 -2.53 -12.70 -5.63
N ASN A 19 -1.98 -13.50 -6.53
CA ASN A 19 -2.00 -14.96 -6.44
C ASN A 19 -0.80 -15.51 -5.64
N PHE A 20 0.05 -14.63 -5.10
CA PHE A 20 1.22 -14.96 -4.31
C PHE A 20 1.08 -14.41 -2.88
N SER A 21 1.84 -14.95 -1.93
CA SER A 21 1.89 -14.40 -0.58
C SER A 21 2.54 -13.02 -0.56
N ARG A 22 2.36 -12.25 0.53
CA ARG A 22 3.05 -10.96 0.73
C ARG A 22 4.57 -11.12 0.61
N GLU A 23 5.14 -12.13 1.25
CA GLU A 23 6.58 -12.42 1.22
C GLU A 23 7.06 -12.64 -0.21
N LYS A 24 6.31 -13.42 -1.00
CA LYS A 24 6.64 -13.66 -2.40
C LYS A 24 6.45 -12.42 -3.27
N ALA A 25 5.45 -11.59 -2.99
CA ALA A 25 5.26 -10.31 -3.66
C ALA A 25 6.43 -9.33 -3.39
N ILE A 26 6.96 -9.31 -2.16
CA ILE A 26 8.15 -8.56 -1.78
C ILE A 26 9.37 -9.08 -2.56
N GLU A 27 9.60 -10.39 -2.56
CA GLU A 27 10.71 -11.03 -3.31
C GLU A 27 10.67 -10.67 -4.81
N MET A 28 9.50 -10.82 -5.44
CA MET A 28 9.29 -10.50 -6.85
C MET A 28 9.47 -9.01 -7.15
N THR A 29 9.03 -8.13 -6.26
CA THR A 29 9.22 -6.67 -6.40
C THR A 29 10.72 -6.33 -6.39
N LYS A 30 11.49 -6.92 -5.47
CA LYS A 30 12.95 -6.77 -5.45
C LYS A 30 13.60 -7.27 -6.72
N ALA A 31 13.16 -8.41 -7.24
CA ALA A 31 13.72 -9.00 -8.46
C ALA A 31 13.52 -8.11 -9.71
N LEU A 32 12.50 -7.24 -9.72
CA LEU A 32 12.27 -6.25 -10.77
C LEU A 32 13.20 -5.03 -10.68
N GLY A 33 14.02 -4.91 -9.63
CA GLY A 33 14.98 -3.82 -9.46
C GLY A 33 14.35 -2.47 -9.08
N THR A 34 13.07 -2.44 -8.72
CA THR A 34 12.42 -1.25 -8.17
C THR A 34 12.33 -1.33 -6.64
N PRO A 35 12.61 -0.23 -5.92
CA PRO A 35 12.40 -0.17 -4.48
C PRO A 35 10.95 0.18 -4.11
N TYR A 36 10.05 0.46 -5.04
CA TYR A 36 8.74 1.06 -4.73
C TYR A 36 7.59 0.05 -4.83
N ILE A 37 6.76 -0.02 -3.78
CA ILE A 37 5.57 -0.89 -3.75
C ILE A 37 4.33 -0.12 -3.28
N ASN A 38 3.20 -0.34 -3.96
CA ASN A 38 1.87 0.08 -3.52
C ASN A 38 1.10 -1.17 -3.06
N PHE A 39 0.65 -1.19 -1.80
CA PHE A 39 0.02 -2.37 -1.21
C PHE A 39 -1.48 -2.47 -1.45
N LYS A 40 -1.93 -3.65 -1.89
CA LYS A 40 -3.34 -4.04 -1.88
C LYS A 40 -3.67 -4.87 -0.62
N SER A 41 -4.93 -4.81 -0.21
CA SER A 41 -5.47 -5.55 0.94
C SER A 41 -5.23 -7.06 0.95
N VAL A 42 -5.11 -7.70 -0.21
CA VAL A 42 -4.78 -9.14 -0.30
C VAL A 42 -3.39 -9.48 0.28
N HIS A 43 -2.49 -8.50 0.35
CA HIS A 43 -1.16 -8.65 0.95
C HIS A 43 -1.07 -8.01 2.34
N LEU A 44 -1.92 -7.05 2.65
CA LEU A 44 -2.03 -6.43 3.97
C LEU A 44 -3.50 -6.10 4.27
N PRO A 45 -4.27 -7.00 4.92
CA PRO A 45 -5.70 -6.83 5.15
C PRO A 45 -6.03 -5.56 5.95
N TYR A 46 -7.20 -4.97 5.70
CA TYR A 46 -7.65 -3.75 6.40
C TYR A 46 -7.96 -3.99 7.89
N ASP A 47 -8.33 -5.22 8.23
CA ASP A 47 -8.67 -5.71 9.55
C ASP A 47 -7.49 -6.40 10.25
N ALA A 48 -6.29 -6.35 9.66
CA ALA A 48 -5.08 -6.84 10.30
C ALA A 48 -4.86 -6.12 11.63
N SER A 49 -4.41 -6.87 12.63
CA SER A 49 -4.07 -6.32 13.94
C SER A 49 -2.91 -5.31 13.84
N PRO A 50 -2.77 -4.38 14.81
CA PRO A 50 -1.64 -3.46 14.84
C PRO A 50 -0.27 -4.16 14.79
N SER A 51 -0.15 -5.32 15.43
CA SER A 51 1.07 -6.14 15.38
C SER A 51 1.35 -6.73 14.00
N GLU A 52 0.33 -7.18 13.27
CA GLU A 52 0.49 -7.71 11.91
C GLU A 52 0.85 -6.60 10.92
N ILE A 53 0.27 -5.41 11.09
CA ILE A 53 0.62 -4.24 10.28
C ILE A 53 2.08 -3.82 10.53
N ALA A 54 2.50 -3.77 11.81
CA ALA A 54 3.87 -3.47 12.17
C ALA A 54 4.87 -4.51 11.62
N ALA A 55 4.53 -5.79 11.69
CA ALA A 55 5.34 -6.88 11.13
C ALA A 55 5.46 -6.76 9.61
N ALA A 56 4.34 -6.53 8.90
CA ALA A 56 4.33 -6.32 7.45
C ALA A 56 5.21 -5.14 7.04
N ARG A 57 5.15 -4.03 7.78
CA ARG A 57 6.00 -2.87 7.53
C ARG A 57 7.48 -3.21 7.74
N ALA A 58 7.82 -3.91 8.82
CA ALA A 58 9.18 -4.34 9.10
C ALA A 58 9.74 -5.29 8.02
N GLU A 59 8.93 -6.22 7.50
CA GLU A 59 9.31 -7.11 6.38
C GLU A 59 9.70 -6.31 5.12
N VAL A 60 8.93 -5.26 4.81
CA VAL A 60 9.14 -4.41 3.63
C VAL A 60 10.37 -3.53 3.81
N ASP A 61 10.55 -2.94 4.99
CA ASP A 61 11.72 -2.14 5.34
C ASP A 61 13.00 -2.99 5.31
N ALA A 62 12.96 -4.21 5.90
CA ALA A 62 14.07 -5.16 5.88
C ALA A 62 14.40 -5.66 4.46
N ALA A 63 13.41 -5.67 3.57
CA ALA A 63 13.59 -5.97 2.17
C ALA A 63 14.25 -4.82 1.36
N GLY A 64 14.40 -3.63 1.96
CA GLY A 64 14.90 -2.42 1.30
C GLY A 64 13.88 -1.78 0.36
N LEU A 65 12.59 -2.08 0.54
CA LEU A 65 11.50 -1.53 -0.24
C LEU A 65 10.87 -0.33 0.49
N HIS A 66 10.18 0.51 -0.27
CA HIS A 66 9.45 1.67 0.20
C HIS A 66 7.97 1.51 -0.14
N ILE A 67 7.13 1.55 0.88
CA ILE A 67 5.68 1.67 0.71
C ILE A 67 5.40 3.08 0.20
N VAL A 68 5.04 3.20 -1.08
CA VAL A 68 4.67 4.49 -1.70
C VAL A 68 3.17 4.77 -1.63
N GLY A 69 2.38 3.77 -1.23
CA GLY A 69 0.97 3.93 -0.93
C GLY A 69 0.25 2.59 -0.78
N GLY A 70 -1.08 2.64 -0.72
CA GLY A 70 -1.92 1.45 -0.78
C GLY A 70 -3.27 1.70 -1.44
N GLY A 71 -3.86 0.62 -1.94
CA GLY A 71 -5.16 0.61 -2.59
C GLY A 71 -5.28 -0.44 -3.69
N LEU A 72 -6.36 -0.47 -4.45
CA LEU A 72 -7.54 0.40 -4.34
C LEU A 72 -8.30 0.18 -3.02
N ILE A 73 -8.50 1.24 -2.23
CA ILE A 73 -9.35 1.23 -1.04
C ILE A 73 -10.75 1.71 -1.46
N THR A 74 -11.77 0.89 -1.25
CA THR A 74 -13.15 1.29 -1.52
C THR A 74 -13.77 1.81 -0.23
N PHE A 75 -14.19 3.07 -0.21
CA PHE A 75 -14.99 3.61 0.88
C PHE A 75 -16.42 3.07 0.77
N GLU A 76 -16.88 2.45 1.86
CA GLU A 76 -18.21 1.85 1.96
C GLU A 76 -19.29 2.89 2.29
N THR A 77 -18.91 3.99 2.92
CA THR A 77 -19.80 5.10 3.31
C THR A 77 -19.08 6.45 3.09
N ASP A 78 -19.85 7.53 2.92
CA ASP A 78 -19.35 8.91 2.96
C ASP A 78 -19.71 9.54 4.31
N THR A 79 -19.08 9.01 5.35
CA THR A 79 -19.17 9.54 6.71
C THR A 79 -17.77 9.58 7.30
N ASP A 80 -17.48 10.60 8.12
CA ASP A 80 -16.17 10.75 8.77
C ASP A 80 -15.73 9.45 9.47
N ASP A 81 -16.62 8.83 10.25
CA ASP A 81 -16.32 7.59 10.97
C ASP A 81 -16.08 6.41 10.04
N GLY A 82 -16.84 6.30 8.95
CA GLY A 82 -16.72 5.21 8.00
C GLY A 82 -15.46 5.26 7.14
N VAL A 83 -14.96 6.47 6.85
CA VAL A 83 -13.69 6.66 6.13
C VAL A 83 -12.48 6.62 7.06
N ARG A 84 -12.61 7.06 8.32
CA ARG A 84 -11.52 7.16 9.30
C ARG A 84 -10.75 5.86 9.48
N LYS A 85 -11.44 4.71 9.53
CA LYS A 85 -10.79 3.39 9.66
C LYS A 85 -9.73 3.14 8.57
N TYR A 86 -9.95 3.61 7.34
CA TYR A 86 -9.01 3.42 6.25
C TYR A 86 -7.81 4.36 6.35
N PHE A 87 -8.01 5.59 6.85
CA PHE A 87 -6.92 6.52 7.13
C PHE A 87 -6.04 6.02 8.29
N ASP A 88 -6.64 5.49 9.35
CA ASP A 88 -5.91 4.91 10.47
C ASP A 88 -5.11 3.68 10.03
N TYR A 89 -5.72 2.82 9.21
CA TYR A 89 -5.03 1.70 8.55
C TYR A 89 -3.84 2.17 7.70
N ALA A 90 -4.04 3.14 6.81
CA ALA A 90 -2.98 3.65 5.94
C ALA A 90 -1.82 4.25 6.75
N LYS A 91 -2.14 5.00 7.83
CA LYS A 91 -1.15 5.56 8.75
C LYS A 91 -0.37 4.47 9.47
N ALA A 92 -1.06 3.46 10.02
CA ALA A 92 -0.41 2.35 10.72
C ALA A 92 0.51 1.54 9.78
N ALA A 93 0.09 1.34 8.54
CA ALA A 93 0.86 0.65 7.51
C ALA A 93 2.00 1.47 6.91
N GLY A 94 2.12 2.76 7.27
CA GLY A 94 3.15 3.65 6.71
C GLY A 94 2.92 4.00 5.24
N MET A 95 1.66 4.01 4.78
CA MET A 95 1.29 4.39 3.41
C MET A 95 1.17 5.92 3.32
N PRO A 96 2.07 6.63 2.60
CA PRO A 96 1.99 8.08 2.48
C PRO A 96 0.86 8.54 1.53
N VAL A 97 0.38 7.63 0.67
CA VAL A 97 -0.70 7.89 -0.31
C VAL A 97 -1.71 6.74 -0.24
N MET A 98 -2.99 7.10 -0.24
CA MET A 98 -4.09 6.15 -0.41
C MET A 98 -4.70 6.34 -1.80
N VAL A 99 -4.78 5.25 -2.57
CA VAL A 99 -5.52 5.19 -3.83
C VAL A 99 -6.91 4.68 -3.48
N SER A 100 -7.92 5.55 -3.57
CA SER A 100 -9.29 5.22 -3.15
C SER A 100 -10.32 5.36 -4.27
N THR A 101 -11.46 4.71 -4.05
CA THR A 101 -12.70 4.90 -4.81
C THR A 101 -13.88 4.85 -3.84
N CYS A 102 -15.04 5.27 -4.31
CA CYS A 102 -16.32 5.08 -3.67
C CYS A 102 -17.35 4.79 -4.76
N HIS A 103 -18.41 4.07 -4.43
CA HIS A 103 -19.51 3.89 -5.38
C HIS A 103 -20.24 5.23 -5.57
N PRO A 104 -20.77 5.54 -6.77
CA PRO A 104 -21.47 6.81 -7.00
C PRO A 104 -22.64 7.09 -6.07
N GLY A 105 -23.31 6.05 -5.53
CA GLY A 105 -24.39 6.20 -4.55
C GLY A 105 -23.91 6.36 -3.11
N VAL A 106 -22.60 6.34 -2.88
CA VAL A 106 -21.96 6.62 -1.59
C VAL A 106 -21.52 8.08 -1.51
N LEU A 107 -21.20 8.72 -2.65
CA LEU A 107 -20.86 10.16 -2.78
C LEU A 107 -22.03 11.10 -2.49
#